data_AF-A0A7Y9I5Y2-F1
#
_entry.id   AF-A0A7Y9I5Y2-F1
#
_cell.length_a   1.000
_cell.length_b   1.000
_cell.length_c   1.000
_cell.angle_alpha   90.00
_cell.angle_beta   90.00
_cell.angle_gamma   90.00
#
_symmetry.space_group_name_H-M   'P 1'
#
loop_
_entity.id
_entity.type
_entity.pdbx_description
1 polymer ?
#
loop_
_entity_poly.entity_id
_entity_poly.type
_entity_poly.pdbx_seq_one_letter_code
_entity_poly.pdbx_strand_id
1 'polypeptide(L)'
;MIAELPLGFWWTLLSAQYNRSLWPSCLRHAFEGKVRRQALHSALDIFRLLRNRIAHHEPIHTRSLVDDYALIRDTAGRISPILRQRIDSTSRVATVLKSRPIPPDLGADAST
;
A
#
# COMPACT_ATOMS: atom_id res chain seq x y z
N MET A 1 12.95 -20.68 -4.38
CA MET A 1 12.17 -19.94 -3.37
C MET A 1 12.24 -18.46 -3.69
N ILE A 2 11.10 -17.79 -3.92
CA ILE A 2 11.00 -16.32 -4.17
C ILE A 2 10.80 -15.54 -2.84
N ALA A 3 10.89 -16.23 -1.70
CA ALA A 3 10.40 -15.76 -0.39
C ALA A 3 11.28 -14.70 0.32
N GLU A 4 12.38 -14.24 -0.28
CA GLU A 4 13.28 -13.24 0.35
C GLU A 4 13.48 -11.98 -0.50
N LEU A 5 12.56 -11.67 -1.42
CA LEU A 5 12.69 -10.44 -2.21
C LEU A 5 12.22 -9.22 -1.40
N PRO A 6 13.09 -8.22 -1.14
CA PRO A 6 12.70 -7.03 -0.41
C PRO A 6 11.71 -6.18 -1.23
N LEU A 7 10.96 -5.30 -0.57
CA LEU A 7 10.05 -4.37 -1.26
C LEU A 7 10.74 -3.56 -2.36
N GLY A 8 12.02 -3.20 -2.16
CA GLY A 8 12.83 -2.50 -3.14
C GLY A 8 13.06 -3.27 -4.44
N PHE A 9 13.09 -4.60 -4.40
CA PHE A 9 13.16 -5.43 -5.61
C PHE A 9 11.94 -5.20 -6.49
N TRP A 10 10.73 -5.27 -5.90
CA TRP A 10 9.48 -5.10 -6.62
C TRP A 10 9.31 -3.69 -7.18
N TRP A 11 9.74 -2.68 -6.42
CA TRP A 11 9.77 -1.29 -6.88
C TRP A 11 10.65 -1.15 -8.13
N THR A 12 11.88 -1.67 -8.09
CA THR A 12 12.79 -1.65 -9.23
C THR A 12 12.28 -2.47 -10.41
N LEU A 13 11.70 -3.65 -10.17
CA LEU A 13 11.16 -4.53 -11.21
C LEU A 13 10.04 -3.86 -12.01
N LEU A 14 9.23 -3.02 -11.37
CA LEU A 14 8.15 -2.30 -12.01
C LEU A 14 8.56 -0.92 -12.54
N SER A 15 9.85 -0.56 -12.50
CA SER A 15 10.32 0.75 -12.97
C SER A 15 10.18 0.90 -14.49
N ALA A 16 10.33 2.13 -14.98
CA ALA A 16 10.21 2.44 -16.41
C ALA A 16 11.24 1.68 -17.27
N GLN A 17 12.38 1.28 -16.70
CA GLN A 17 13.46 0.58 -17.42
C GLN A 17 13.00 -0.75 -18.01
N TYR A 18 12.05 -1.42 -17.36
CA TYR A 18 11.53 -2.72 -17.77
C TYR A 18 10.21 -2.64 -18.55
N ASN A 19 9.74 -1.42 -18.86
CA ASN A 19 8.45 -1.22 -19.52
C ASN A 19 8.40 -1.77 -20.95
N ARG A 20 9.55 -1.81 -21.66
CA ARG A 20 9.61 -2.34 -23.03
C ARG A 20 10.01 -3.81 -23.09
N SER A 21 10.83 -4.27 -22.15
CA SER A 21 11.41 -5.62 -22.15
C SER A 21 10.56 -6.64 -21.42
N LEU A 22 10.27 -6.41 -20.13
CA LEU A 22 9.62 -7.40 -19.26
C LEU A 22 8.11 -7.18 -19.14
N TRP A 23 7.65 -5.92 -19.17
CA TRP A 23 6.24 -5.62 -18.98
C TRP A 23 5.28 -6.27 -20.00
N PRO A 24 5.45 -6.08 -21.33
CA PRO A 24 4.55 -6.68 -22.31
C PRO A 24 4.72 -8.21 -22.40
N SER A 25 5.92 -8.71 -22.13
CA SER A 25 6.30 -10.11 -22.35
C SER A 25 5.83 -11.02 -21.22
N CYS A 26 5.93 -10.59 -19.96
CA CYS A 26 5.63 -11.46 -18.82
C CYS A 26 4.99 -10.74 -17.62
N LEU A 27 5.48 -9.57 -17.21
CA LEU A 27 5.09 -9.00 -15.90
C LEU A 27 3.61 -8.63 -15.82
N ARG A 28 3.00 -8.13 -16.90
CA ARG A 28 1.56 -7.79 -16.89
C ARG A 28 0.65 -8.99 -16.60
N HIS A 29 1.13 -10.21 -16.85
CA HIS A 29 0.38 -11.45 -16.66
C HIS A 29 0.52 -12.00 -15.23
N ALA A 30 1.43 -11.44 -14.43
CA ALA A 30 1.62 -11.83 -13.03
C ALA A 30 0.61 -11.16 -12.08
N PHE A 31 -0.33 -10.37 -12.61
CA PHE A 31 -1.31 -9.61 -11.83
C PHE A 31 -2.74 -9.93 -12.27
N GLU A 32 -3.66 -9.85 -11.31
CA GLU A 32 -5.08 -10.06 -11.48
C GLU A 32 -5.78 -8.84 -12.10
N GLY A 33 -6.43 -9.08 -13.24
CA GLY A 33 -7.20 -8.09 -13.97
C GLY A 33 -6.36 -7.05 -14.72
N LYS A 34 -7.01 -5.98 -15.18
CA LYS A 34 -6.34 -4.92 -15.94
C LYS A 34 -5.50 -4.05 -15.00
N VAL A 35 -4.18 -4.14 -15.13
CA VAL A 35 -3.21 -3.33 -14.38
C VAL A 35 -2.42 -2.40 -15.29
N ARG A 36 -2.03 -1.25 -14.74
CA ARG A 36 -1.06 -0.33 -15.36
C ARG A 36 0.23 -0.36 -14.57
N ARG A 37 1.37 -0.65 -15.22
CA ARG A 37 2.69 -0.68 -14.58
C ARG A 37 2.94 0.57 -13.73
N GLN A 38 2.68 1.74 -14.30
CA GLN A 38 2.92 3.01 -13.62
C GLN A 38 2.12 3.13 -12.32
N ALA A 39 0.86 2.70 -12.33
CA ALA A 39 0.03 2.73 -11.13
C ALA A 39 0.58 1.79 -10.03
N LEU A 40 1.01 0.58 -10.41
CA LEU A 40 1.63 -0.36 -9.48
C LEU A 40 2.96 0.18 -8.93
N HIS A 41 3.81 0.75 -9.80
CA HIS A 41 5.08 1.34 -9.39
C HIS A 41 4.88 2.52 -8.42
N SER A 42 3.93 3.42 -8.72
CA SER A 42 3.57 4.52 -7.82
C SER A 42 3.04 4.02 -6.47
N ALA A 43 2.24 2.96 -6.45
CA ALA A 43 1.78 2.34 -5.21
C ALA A 43 2.93 1.77 -4.39
N LEU A 44 3.87 1.04 -5.01
CA LEU A 44 5.05 0.53 -4.32
C LEU A 44 5.95 1.65 -3.79
N ASP A 45 6.01 2.79 -4.46
CA ASP A 45 6.77 3.94 -3.97
C ASP A 45 6.14 4.53 -2.69
N ILE A 46 4.81 4.64 -2.65
CA ILE A 46 4.08 5.02 -1.42
C ILE A 46 4.40 4.04 -0.29
N PHE A 47 4.39 2.73 -0.57
CA PHE A 47 4.71 1.71 0.45
C PHE A 47 6.14 1.85 0.96
N ARG A 48 7.09 2.07 0.06
CA ARG A 48 8.51 2.28 0.38
C ARG A 48 8.69 3.50 1.29
N LEU A 49 8.08 4.62 0.95
CA LEU A 49 8.13 5.84 1.77
C LEU A 49 7.48 5.63 3.14
N LEU A 50 6.29 5.05 3.20
CA LEU A 50 5.60 4.76 4.46
C LEU A 50 6.44 3.85 5.37
N ARG A 51 6.94 2.73 4.82
CA ARG A 51 7.79 1.78 5.56
C ARG A 51 9.07 2.43 6.06
N ASN A 52 9.69 3.29 5.25
CA ASN A 52 10.89 4.01 5.66
C ASN A 52 10.60 4.97 6.82
N ARG A 53 9.51 5.76 6.76
CA ARG A 53 9.11 6.62 7.88
C ARG A 53 8.88 5.82 9.17
N ILE A 54 8.16 4.71 9.08
CA ILE A 54 7.92 3.82 10.22
C ILE A 54 9.25 3.31 10.79
N ALA A 55 10.16 2.82 9.94
CA ALA A 55 11.47 2.31 10.37
C ALA A 55 12.35 3.39 11.00
N HIS A 56 12.27 4.62 10.52
CA HIS A 56 12.96 5.78 11.08
C HIS A 56 12.22 6.41 12.28
N HIS A 57 11.10 5.82 12.72
CA HIS A 57 10.23 6.37 13.78
C HIS A 57 9.80 7.82 13.50
N GLU A 58 9.67 8.19 12.23
CA GLU A 58 9.17 9.50 11.84
C GLU A 58 7.65 9.60 12.04
N PRO A 59 7.11 10.81 12.28
CA PRO A 59 5.67 11.00 12.40
C PRO A 59 4.92 10.64 11.11
N ILE A 60 3.81 9.90 11.22
CA ILE A 60 2.93 9.53 10.08
C ILE A 60 1.47 9.99 10.28
N HIS A 61 1.17 10.74 11.33
CA HIS A 61 -0.20 11.14 11.69
C HIS A 61 -0.83 12.20 10.76
N THR A 62 -0.01 12.93 9.99
CA THR A 62 -0.44 13.91 8.98
C THR A 62 -0.82 13.27 7.64
N ARG A 63 -0.58 11.97 7.48
CA ARG A 63 -0.87 11.20 6.26
C ARG A 63 -2.27 10.61 6.36
N SER A 64 -2.90 10.36 5.20
CA SER A 64 -4.13 9.57 5.17
C SER A 64 -3.78 8.08 5.27
N LEU A 65 -3.66 7.59 6.51
CA LEU A 65 -3.38 6.16 6.78
C LEU A 65 -4.53 5.24 6.33
N VAL A 66 -5.73 5.80 6.17
CA VAL A 66 -6.89 5.09 5.60
C VAL A 66 -6.64 4.80 4.12
N ASP A 67 -6.23 5.82 3.36
CA ASP A 67 -5.93 5.66 1.93
C ASP A 67 -4.70 4.79 1.69
N ASP A 68 -3.65 4.97 2.49
CA ASP A 68 -2.46 4.12 2.44
C ASP A 68 -2.82 2.64 2.66
N TYR A 69 -3.66 2.35 3.66
CA TYR A 69 -4.09 0.98 3.95
C TYR A 69 -5.00 0.40 2.84
N ALA A 70 -5.91 1.20 2.29
CA ALA A 70 -6.73 0.80 1.15
C ALA A 70 -5.86 0.46 -0.06
N LEU A 71 -4.87 1.31 -0.37
CA LEU A 71 -3.95 1.11 -1.49
C LEU A 71 -3.11 -0.17 -1.32
N ILE A 72 -2.65 -0.47 -0.11
CA ILE A 72 -1.94 -1.71 0.21
C ILE A 72 -2.83 -2.92 -0.08
N ARG A 73 -4.08 -2.92 0.40
CA ARG A 73 -5.03 -4.03 0.20
C ARG A 73 -5.36 -4.23 -1.27
N ASP A 74 -5.59 -3.16 -2.01
CA ASP A 74 -5.93 -3.23 -3.43
C ASP A 74 -4.74 -3.73 -4.24
N THR A 75 -3.54 -3.20 -3.99
CA THR A 75 -2.31 -3.66 -4.67
C THR A 75 -2.01 -5.11 -4.35
N ALA A 76 -2.17 -5.54 -3.09
CA ALA A 76 -2.05 -6.94 -2.70
C ALA A 76 -3.07 -7.82 -3.44
N GLY A 77 -4.32 -7.36 -3.59
CA GLY A 77 -5.36 -8.05 -4.33
C GLY A 77 -5.06 -8.19 -5.83
N ARG A 78 -4.33 -7.24 -6.42
CA ARG A 78 -3.81 -7.36 -7.79
C ARG A 78 -2.73 -8.41 -7.91
N ILE A 79 -1.99 -8.72 -6.84
CA ILE A 79 -0.96 -9.76 -6.87
C ILE A 79 -1.61 -11.13 -6.60
N SER A 80 -2.47 -11.20 -5.58
CA SER A 80 -3.18 -12.42 -5.22
C SER A 80 -4.38 -12.09 -4.32
N PRO A 81 -5.59 -12.61 -4.63
CA PRO A 81 -6.75 -12.47 -3.75
C PRO A 81 -6.49 -13.03 -2.35
N ILE A 82 -5.72 -14.12 -2.27
CA ILE A 82 -5.35 -14.76 -1.00
C ILE A 82 -4.47 -13.83 -0.16
N LEU A 83 -3.53 -13.10 -0.78
CA LEU A 83 -2.68 -12.15 -0.05
C LEU A 83 -3.51 -11.01 0.56
N ARG A 84 -4.46 -10.46 -0.21
CA ARG A 84 -5.41 -9.46 0.32
C ARG A 84 -6.20 -10.00 1.50
N GLN A 85 -6.78 -11.19 1.36
CA GLN A 85 -7.55 -11.82 2.45
C GLN A 85 -6.68 -12.04 3.69
N ARG A 86 -5.42 -12.45 3.53
CA ARG A 86 -4.49 -12.59 4.64
C ARG A 86 -4.26 -11.28 5.36
N ILE A 87 -4.01 -10.19 4.63
CA ILE A 87 -3.87 -8.84 5.21
C ILE A 87 -5.13 -8.47 6.00
N ASP A 88 -6.31 -8.74 5.45
CA ASP A 88 -7.59 -8.41 6.09
C ASP A 88 -7.81 -9.20 7.38
N SER A 89 -7.40 -10.48 7.38
CA SER A 89 -7.57 -11.37 8.53
C SER A 89 -6.55 -11.18 9.66
N THR A 90 -5.36 -10.64 9.36
CA THR A 90 -4.26 -10.54 10.35
C THR A 90 -3.94 -9.11 10.77
N SER A 91 -4.34 -8.11 9.99
CA SER A 91 -4.03 -6.71 10.28
C SER A 91 -5.02 -6.11 11.27
N ARG A 92 -4.48 -5.43 12.29
CA ARG A 92 -5.27 -4.61 13.24
C ARG A 92 -5.46 -3.17 12.76
N VAL A 93 -4.82 -2.77 11.65
CA VAL A 93 -4.80 -1.37 11.18
C VAL A 93 -6.20 -0.82 10.97
N ALA A 94 -7.10 -1.58 10.34
CA ALA A 94 -8.47 -1.15 10.11
C ALA A 94 -9.21 -0.81 11.43
N THR A 95 -9.03 -1.63 12.46
CA THR A 95 -9.66 -1.43 13.77
C THR A 95 -9.07 -0.21 14.48
N VAL A 96 -7.75 -0.07 14.47
CA VAL A 96 -7.05 1.05 15.13
C VAL A 96 -7.38 2.39 14.46
N LEU A 97 -7.52 2.42 13.13
CA LEU A 97 -7.89 3.64 12.41
C LEU A 97 -9.33 4.09 12.75
N LYS A 98 -10.25 3.16 13.01
CA LYS A 98 -11.62 3.48 13.44
C LYS A 98 -11.67 4.06 14.85
N SER A 99 -10.73 3.67 15.72
CA SER A 99 -10.63 4.18 17.09
C SER A 99 -9.78 5.45 17.21
N ARG A 100 -9.47 6.14 16.10
CA ARG A 100 -8.66 7.37 16.14
C ARG A 100 -9.40 8.43 16.95
N PRO A 101 -8.81 8.97 18.04
CA PRO A 101 -9.47 10.00 18.83
C PRO A 101 -9.68 11.26 18.00
N ILE A 102 -10.88 11.82 18.07
CA ILE A 102 -11.23 13.11 17.48
C ILE A 102 -10.54 14.19 18.33
N PRO A 103 -9.83 15.17 17.72
CA PRO A 103 -9.27 16.28 18.47
C PRO A 103 -10.38 17.00 19.26
N PRO A 104 -10.14 17.37 20.53
CA PRO A 104 -11.16 17.95 21.42
C PRO A 104 -11.72 19.31 20.95
N ASP A 105 -11.10 19.93 19.95
CA ASP A 105 -11.49 21.22 19.36
C ASP A 105 -12.82 21.18 18.56
N LEU A 106 -13.18 20.03 17.97
CA LEU A 106 -14.34 19.92 17.08
C LEU A 106 -15.66 19.51 17.79
N GLY A 107 -15.67 19.48 19.12
CA GLY A 107 -16.81 19.01 19.93
C GLY A 107 -17.61 20.09 20.65
N ALA A 108 -17.20 21.36 20.60
CA ALA A 108 -17.80 22.44 21.39
C ALA A 108 -18.96 23.18 20.71
N ASP A 109 -19.21 22.95 19.41
CA ASP A 109 -20.08 23.82 18.62
C ASP A 109 -21.47 23.23 18.33
N ALA A 110 -21.78 22.03 18.84
CA ALA A 110 -23.03 21.32 18.57
C ALA A 110 -24.01 21.31 19.75
N SER A 111 -24.02 22.37 20.56
CA SER A 111 -25.05 22.56 21.60
C SER A 111 -25.31 24.06 21.82
N THR A 112 -26.20 24.63 21.02
CA THR A 112 -27.12 25.71 21.39
C THR A 112 -28.30 25.69 20.43
#